data_AF-A0A3B9A1K9-F1
#
_entry.id   AF-A0A3B9A1K9-F1
#
_cell.length_a   1.000
_cell.length_b   1.000
_cell.length_c   1.000
_cell.angle_alpha   90.00
_cell.angle_beta   90.00
_cell.angle_gamma   90.00
#
_symmetry.space_group_name_H-M   'P 1'
#
loop_
_entity.id
_entity.type
_entity.pdbx_description
1 polymer ?
#
loop_
_entity_poly.entity_id
_entity_poly.type
_entity_poly.pdbx_seq_one_letter_code
_entity_poly.pdbx_strand_id
1 'polypeptide(L)'
;MEYIKFSLFFMVIFSGAYLAAGLLAYRISHDLYRGENRLLDFLKDMADPAENARVAKTALPLQLVRGFLLSIVLYPIIGFLGELSYPVRFAFLAALMFMYTDFASAIPFPHNIEGLIYMKDRYLKKSAFWKLQFEMIVFSLLFGLVSGWLLFA
;
A
#
# COMPACT_ATOMS: atom_id res chain seq x y z
N MET A 1 -4.60 -26.83 -3.72
CA MET A 1 -5.55 -26.32 -2.71
C MET A 1 -4.92 -25.25 -1.82
N GLU A 2 -3.62 -25.36 -1.53
CA GLU A 2 -2.85 -24.37 -0.76
C GLU A 2 -2.75 -23.00 -1.45
N TYR A 3 -2.47 -22.94 -2.75
CA TYR A 3 -2.36 -21.65 -3.47
C TYR A 3 -3.64 -20.81 -3.49
N ILE A 4 -4.82 -21.46 -3.61
CA ILE A 4 -6.11 -20.76 -3.60
C ILE A 4 -6.36 -20.17 -2.21
N LYS A 5 -6.16 -20.97 -1.15
CA LYS A 5 -6.30 -20.50 0.23
C LYS A 5 -5.32 -19.36 0.51
N PHE A 6 -4.04 -19.55 0.17
CA PHE A 6 -3.01 -18.52 0.31
C PHE A 6 -3.44 -17.21 -0.36
N SER A 7 -3.87 -17.25 -1.61
CA SER A 7 -4.31 -16.06 -2.34
C SER A 7 -5.54 -15.40 -1.71
N LEU A 8 -6.53 -16.17 -1.27
CA LEU A 8 -7.71 -15.60 -0.60
C LEU A 8 -7.33 -14.88 0.71
N PHE A 9 -6.52 -15.51 1.56
CA PHE A 9 -6.04 -14.88 2.79
C PHE A 9 -5.15 -13.68 2.48
N PHE A 10 -4.25 -13.79 1.51
CA PHE A 10 -3.37 -12.71 1.08
C PHE A 10 -4.19 -11.50 0.63
N MET A 11 -5.20 -11.69 -0.22
CA MET A 11 -6.08 -10.62 -0.70
C MET A 11 -6.78 -9.88 0.45
N VAL A 12 -7.30 -10.63 1.42
CA VAL A 12 -7.99 -10.07 2.59
C VAL A 12 -7.01 -9.30 3.49
N ILE A 13 -5.86 -9.89 3.79
CA ILE A 13 -4.83 -9.27 4.64
C ILE A 13 -4.27 -8.01 3.96
N PHE A 14 -3.94 -8.09 2.68
CA PHE A 14 -3.46 -6.98 1.87
C PHE A 14 -4.47 -5.83 1.85
N SER A 15 -5.71 -6.12 1.47
CA SER A 15 -6.76 -5.09 1.37
C SER A 15 -7.09 -4.50 2.74
N GLY A 16 -7.16 -5.33 3.78
CA GLY A 16 -7.41 -4.91 5.15
C GLY A 16 -6.30 -4.01 5.69
N ALA A 17 -5.03 -4.40 5.52
CA ALA A 17 -3.88 -3.61 5.93
C ALA A 17 -3.83 -2.26 5.20
N TYR A 18 -4.07 -2.26 3.88
CA TYR A 18 -4.07 -1.04 3.08
C TYR A 18 -5.19 -0.08 3.50
N LEU A 19 -6.42 -0.57 3.65
CA LEU A 19 -7.55 0.26 4.09
C LEU A 19 -7.35 0.79 5.52
N ALA A 20 -6.84 -0.04 6.44
CA ALA A 20 -6.55 0.39 7.80
C ALA A 20 -5.47 1.48 7.83
N ALA A 21 -4.37 1.30 7.10
CA ALA A 21 -3.31 2.29 6.99
C ALA A 21 -3.81 3.59 6.37
N GLY A 22 -4.58 3.53 5.28
CA GLY A 22 -5.19 4.69 4.65
C GLY A 22 -6.12 5.45 5.59
N LEU A 23 -6.98 4.76 6.34
CA LEU A 23 -7.87 5.39 7.33
C LEU A 23 -7.09 6.10 8.45
N LEU A 24 -5.98 5.52 8.91
CA LEU A 24 -5.11 6.12 9.92
C LEU A 24 -4.36 7.33 9.37
N ALA A 25 -3.74 7.18 8.20
CA ALA A 25 -2.94 8.21 7.55
C ALA A 25 -3.78 9.41 7.10
N TYR A 26 -5.02 9.17 6.64
CA TYR A 26 -5.93 10.22 6.18
C TYR A 26 -6.17 11.30 7.24
N ARG A 27 -6.16 10.94 8.52
CA ARG A 27 -6.28 11.92 9.62
C ARG A 27 -5.19 12.99 9.58
N ILE A 28 -4.02 12.65 9.05
CA ILE A 28 -2.82 13.49 9.01
C ILE A 28 -2.59 14.08 7.60
N SER A 29 -3.00 13.35 6.55
CA SER A 29 -2.72 13.68 5.15
C SER A 29 -3.91 14.26 4.36
N HIS A 30 -5.10 14.39 4.95
CA HIS A 30 -6.30 14.85 4.24
C HIS A 30 -6.14 16.22 3.55
N ASP A 31 -5.28 17.11 4.07
CA ASP A 31 -4.94 18.41 3.49
C ASP A 31 -4.24 18.29 2.12
N LEU A 32 -3.60 17.16 1.85
CA LEU A 32 -2.94 16.90 0.56
C LEU A 32 -3.95 16.60 -0.56
N TYR A 33 -5.17 16.20 -0.21
CA TYR A 33 -6.19 15.64 -1.11
C TYR A 33 -7.47 16.47 -1.25
N ARG A 34 -7.61 17.56 -0.49
CA ARG A 34 -8.87 18.33 -0.41
C ARG A 34 -8.70 19.78 -0.84
N GLY A 35 -9.67 20.27 -1.63
CA GLY A 35 -9.82 21.67 -1.99
C GLY A 35 -8.98 22.11 -3.19
N GLU A 36 -9.15 23.37 -3.57
CA GLU A 36 -8.57 23.95 -4.80
C GLU A 36 -7.05 24.08 -4.75
N ASN A 37 -6.48 24.27 -3.56
CA ASN A 37 -5.03 24.45 -3.36
C ASN A 37 -4.33 23.16 -2.89
N ARG A 38 -4.94 21.99 -3.12
CA ARG A 38 -4.38 20.69 -2.71
C ARG A 38 -3.05 20.43 -3.41
N LEU A 39 -2.12 19.80 -2.70
CA LEU A 39 -0.82 19.45 -3.27
C LEU A 39 -0.96 18.39 -4.38
N LEU A 40 -1.86 17.42 -4.20
CA LEU A 40 -2.07 16.31 -5.13
C LEU A 40 -3.23 16.64 -6.09
N ASP A 41 -3.08 17.75 -6.81
CA ASP A 41 -4.06 18.27 -7.79
C ASP A 41 -4.29 17.32 -8.98
N PHE A 42 -3.32 16.44 -9.27
CA PHE A 42 -3.38 15.40 -10.29
C PHE A 42 -4.16 14.15 -9.86
N LEU A 43 -4.60 14.08 -8.60
CA LEU A 43 -5.50 13.04 -8.09
C LEU A 43 -6.93 13.56 -7.97
N LYS A 44 -7.85 12.61 -7.83
CA LYS A 44 -9.26 12.89 -7.52
C LYS A 44 -9.38 13.74 -6.27
N ASP A 45 -10.27 14.73 -6.30
CA ASP A 45 -10.60 15.57 -5.16
C ASP A 45 -11.50 14.79 -4.19
N MET A 46 -11.01 14.59 -2.98
CA MET A 46 -11.79 13.88 -1.95
C MET A 46 -12.87 14.77 -1.31
N ALA A 47 -12.87 16.08 -1.62
CA ALA A 47 -13.93 17.00 -1.26
C ALA A 47 -15.10 17.00 -2.26
N ASP A 48 -14.88 16.54 -3.50
CA ASP A 48 -15.97 16.35 -4.48
C ASP A 48 -16.74 15.06 -4.15
N PRO A 49 -18.06 15.15 -3.83
CA PRO A 49 -18.87 13.98 -3.50
C PRO A 49 -18.91 12.91 -4.61
N ALA A 50 -18.91 13.32 -5.88
CA ALA A 50 -19.01 12.40 -7.01
C ALA A 50 -17.71 11.61 -7.20
N GLU A 51 -16.57 12.29 -7.10
CA GLU A 51 -15.26 11.63 -7.20
C GLU A 51 -14.98 10.73 -6.00
N ASN A 52 -15.29 11.19 -4.79
CA ASN A 52 -15.13 10.43 -3.57
C ASN A 52 -16.00 9.15 -3.58
N ALA A 53 -17.28 9.26 -3.95
CA ALA A 53 -18.15 8.10 -4.08
C ALA A 53 -17.62 7.07 -5.09
N ARG A 54 -17.05 7.54 -6.22
CA ARG A 54 -16.42 6.66 -7.20
C ARG A 54 -15.19 5.95 -6.61
N VAL A 55 -14.33 6.67 -5.90
CA VAL A 55 -13.16 6.08 -5.21
C VAL A 55 -13.60 5.03 -4.22
N ALA A 56 -14.53 5.36 -3.31
CA ALA A 56 -15.05 4.44 -2.30
C ALA A 56 -15.62 3.16 -2.93
N LYS A 57 -16.37 3.27 -4.03
CA LYS A 57 -16.94 2.11 -4.75
C LYS A 57 -15.86 1.23 -5.40
N THR A 58 -14.79 1.84 -5.92
CA THR A 58 -13.75 1.11 -6.67
C THR A 58 -12.58 0.64 -5.81
N ALA A 59 -12.36 1.23 -4.64
CA ALA A 59 -11.18 0.97 -3.82
C ALA A 59 -11.07 -0.50 -3.43
N LEU A 60 -12.07 -1.04 -2.74
CA LEU A 60 -12.01 -2.43 -2.26
C LEU A 60 -11.90 -3.46 -3.41
N PRO A 61 -12.71 -3.40 -4.49
CA PRO A 61 -12.55 -4.33 -5.61
C PRO A 61 -11.15 -4.29 -6.23
N LEU A 62 -10.59 -3.11 -6.43
CA LEU A 62 -9.26 -2.97 -7.04
C LEU A 62 -8.14 -3.40 -6.09
N GLN A 63 -8.28 -3.18 -4.78
CA GLN A 63 -7.30 -3.69 -3.81
C GLN A 63 -7.33 -5.21 -3.70
N LEU A 64 -8.49 -5.85 -3.83
CA LEU A 64 -8.59 -7.31 -3.91
C LEU A 64 -7.90 -7.84 -5.17
N VAL A 65 -8.13 -7.23 -6.33
CA VAL A 65 -7.43 -7.59 -7.57
C VAL A 65 -5.92 -7.40 -7.42
N ARG A 66 -5.48 -6.28 -6.84
CA ARG A 66 -4.05 -6.01 -6.59
C ARG A 66 -3.44 -7.06 -5.67
N GLY A 67 -4.11 -7.40 -4.57
CA GLY A 67 -3.67 -8.45 -3.65
C GLY A 67 -3.55 -9.81 -4.33
N PHE A 68 -4.50 -10.16 -5.21
CA PHE A 68 -4.44 -11.40 -5.99
C PHE A 68 -3.25 -11.45 -6.95
N LEU A 69 -2.99 -10.36 -7.68
CA LEU A 69 -1.85 -10.29 -8.59
C LEU A 69 -0.52 -10.42 -7.83
N LEU A 70 -0.41 -9.77 -6.67
CA LEU A 70 0.77 -9.86 -5.83
C LEU A 70 0.96 -11.25 -5.21
N SER A 71 -0.12 -11.94 -4.83
CA SER A 71 -0.01 -13.28 -4.24
C SER A 71 0.54 -14.32 -5.21
N ILE A 72 0.17 -14.23 -6.50
CA ILE A 72 0.66 -15.14 -7.55
C ILE A 72 2.19 -15.09 -7.68
N VAL A 73 2.78 -13.89 -7.58
CA VAL A 73 4.23 -13.69 -7.70
C VAL A 73 4.99 -14.47 -6.62
N LEU A 74 4.36 -14.72 -5.47
CA LEU A 74 4.98 -15.45 -4.37
C LEU A 74 4.93 -16.96 -4.53
N TYR A 75 4.11 -17.52 -5.43
CA TYR A 75 3.91 -18.97 -5.55
C TYR A 75 5.21 -19.78 -5.65
N PRO A 76 6.24 -19.36 -6.41
CA PRO A 76 7.49 -20.12 -6.51
C PRO A 76 8.28 -20.18 -5.19
N ILE A 77 8.02 -19.27 -4.25
CA ILE A 77 8.78 -19.13 -3.00
C ILE A 77 7.96 -19.39 -1.73
N ILE A 78 6.68 -19.78 -1.83
CA ILE A 78 5.81 -20.03 -0.65
C ILE A 78 6.43 -21.07 0.28
N GLY A 79 6.99 -22.17 -0.26
CA GLY A 79 7.62 -23.22 0.54
C GLY A 79 8.78 -22.69 1.38
N PHE A 80 9.70 -21.96 0.74
CA PHE A 80 10.82 -21.31 1.42
C PHE A 80 10.36 -20.30 2.48
N LEU A 81 9.33 -19.50 2.18
CA LEU A 81 8.77 -18.57 3.16
C LEU A 81 8.21 -19.31 4.39
N GLY A 82 7.64 -20.50 4.20
CA GLY A 82 7.16 -21.39 5.27
C GLY A 82 8.26 -21.89 6.21
N GLU A 83 9.48 -22.06 5.71
CA GLU A 83 10.64 -22.52 6.50
C GLU A 83 11.30 -21.40 7.32
N LEU A 84 11.10 -20.14 6.93
CA LEU A 84 11.67 -19.00 7.65
C LEU A 84 11.04 -18.81 9.03
N SER A 85 11.86 -18.37 9.99
CA SER A 85 11.34 -17.93 11.28
C SER A 85 10.42 -16.71 11.12
N TYR A 86 9.43 -16.59 12.01
CA TYR A 86 8.45 -15.51 11.95
C TYR A 86 9.07 -14.10 11.83
N PRO A 87 10.11 -13.72 12.61
CA PRO A 87 10.72 -12.39 12.47
C PRO A 87 11.34 -12.13 11.10
N VAL A 88 11.98 -13.14 10.50
CA VAL A 88 12.60 -13.00 9.17
C VAL A 88 11.53 -12.90 8.09
N ARG A 89 10.47 -13.71 8.20
CA ARG A 89 9.32 -13.66 7.29
C ARG A 89 8.58 -12.33 7.38
N PHE A 90 8.33 -11.84 8.59
CA PHE A 90 7.76 -10.51 8.85
C PHE A 90 8.59 -9.42 8.16
N ALA A 91 9.90 -9.40 8.40
CA ALA A 91 10.79 -8.40 7.82
C ALA A 91 10.80 -8.48 6.30
N PHE A 92 10.83 -9.69 5.73
CA PHE A 92 10.78 -9.91 4.29
C PHE A 92 9.48 -9.38 3.68
N LEU A 93 8.32 -9.77 4.23
CA LEU A 93 7.01 -9.37 3.69
C LEU A 93 6.74 -7.88 3.86
N ALA A 94 7.14 -7.28 4.98
CA ALA A 94 7.05 -5.84 5.18
C ALA A 94 7.97 -5.08 4.22
N ALA A 95 9.22 -5.50 4.05
CA ALA A 95 10.14 -4.89 3.10
C ALA A 95 9.66 -5.03 1.65
N LEU A 96 9.10 -6.20 1.29
CA LEU A 96 8.52 -6.44 -0.03
C LEU A 96 7.40 -5.44 -0.31
N MET A 97 6.45 -5.28 0.62
CA MET A 97 5.37 -4.31 0.46
C MET A 97 5.92 -2.89 0.34
N PHE A 98 6.80 -2.48 1.26
CA PHE A 98 7.32 -1.11 1.28
C PHE A 98 8.07 -0.76 -0.01
N MET A 99 9.01 -1.62 -0.41
CA MET A 99 9.88 -1.35 -1.55
C MET A 99 9.12 -1.44 -2.88
N TYR A 100 8.38 -2.53 -3.11
CA TYR A 100 7.79 -2.79 -4.42
C TYR A 100 6.45 -2.09 -4.64
N THR A 101 5.72 -1.75 -3.58
CA THR A 101 4.43 -1.06 -3.73
C THR A 101 4.53 0.45 -3.65
N ASP A 102 5.66 0.99 -3.17
CA ASP A 102 5.89 2.43 -3.04
C ASP A 102 7.31 2.87 -3.37
N PHE A 103 8.27 2.62 -2.46
CA PHE A 103 9.51 3.39 -2.42
C PHE A 103 10.39 3.24 -3.68
N ALA A 104 10.42 2.04 -4.25
CA ALA A 104 11.11 1.69 -5.49
C ALA A 104 10.13 1.41 -6.64
N SER A 105 8.87 1.85 -6.53
CA SER A 105 7.88 1.67 -7.61
C SER A 105 8.16 2.61 -8.78
N ALA A 106 7.89 2.15 -10.00
CA ALA A 106 8.14 2.88 -11.25
C ALA A 106 7.10 4.01 -11.54
N ILE A 107 6.32 4.43 -10.54
CA ILE A 107 5.29 5.46 -10.69
C ILE A 107 5.75 6.70 -9.92
N PRO A 108 6.08 7.83 -10.59
CA PRO A 108 6.52 9.03 -9.91
C PRO A 108 5.47 9.53 -8.91
N PHE A 109 5.83 9.61 -7.63
CA PHE A 109 4.95 10.09 -6.59
C PHE A 109 5.76 10.79 -5.48
N PRO A 110 5.22 11.78 -4.72
CA PRO A 110 6.05 12.68 -3.91
C PRO A 110 6.90 12.05 -2.80
N HIS A 111 6.73 10.75 -2.53
CA HIS A 111 7.42 10.04 -1.47
C HIS A 111 8.26 8.85 -1.92
N ASN A 112 8.48 8.67 -3.24
CA ASN A 112 9.31 7.59 -3.77
C ASN A 112 10.47 8.09 -4.64
N ILE A 113 11.36 7.18 -5.01
CA ILE A 113 12.58 7.49 -5.77
C ILE A 113 12.24 8.13 -7.13
N GLU A 114 11.27 7.57 -7.86
CA GLU A 114 10.83 8.10 -9.15
C GLU A 114 10.28 9.53 -9.03
N GLY A 115 9.61 9.83 -7.92
CA GLY A 115 9.14 11.18 -7.60
C GLY A 115 10.27 12.20 -7.57
N LEU A 116 11.38 11.84 -6.92
CA LEU A 116 12.56 12.71 -6.82
C LEU A 116 13.24 12.95 -8.18
N ILE A 117 13.09 12.03 -9.13
CA ILE A 117 13.69 12.14 -10.45
C ILE A 117 12.80 12.96 -11.39
N TYR A 118 11.49 12.71 -11.39
CA TYR A 118 10.60 13.16 -12.46
C TYR A 118 9.56 14.21 -12.05
N MET A 119 9.23 14.36 -10.77
CA MET A 119 8.20 15.31 -10.36
C MET A 119 8.74 16.74 -10.27
N LYS A 120 7.86 17.70 -10.58
CA LYS A 120 8.13 19.12 -10.36
C LYS A 120 8.30 19.40 -8.86
N ASP A 121 9.22 20.30 -8.50
CA ASP A 121 9.52 20.69 -7.12
C ASP A 121 8.29 21.10 -6.29
N ARG A 122 7.27 21.68 -6.95
CA ARG A 122 6.00 22.05 -6.28
C ARG A 122 5.34 20.90 -5.54
N TYR A 123 5.55 19.67 -6.01
CA TYR A 123 5.00 18.43 -5.42
C TYR A 123 5.93 17.82 -4.37
N LEU A 124 7.22 18.13 -4.38
CA LEU A 124 8.25 17.54 -3.52
C LEU A 124 8.37 18.27 -2.17
N LYS A 125 7.25 18.47 -1.48
CA LYS A 125 7.25 19.08 -0.15
C LYS A 125 7.65 18.05 0.90
N LYS A 126 8.66 18.39 1.73
CA LYS A 126 9.12 17.52 2.83
C LYS A 126 8.00 17.11 3.80
N SER A 127 7.05 18.01 4.07
CA SER A 127 5.89 17.70 4.91
C SER A 127 4.98 16.65 4.26
N ALA A 128 4.77 16.73 2.95
CA ALA A 128 3.97 15.75 2.21
C ALA A 128 4.68 14.40 2.12
N PHE A 129 6.01 14.39 1.91
CA PHE A 129 6.84 13.19 1.92
C PHE A 129 6.58 12.35 3.18
N TRP A 130 6.71 12.94 4.37
CA TRP A 130 6.52 12.22 5.63
C TRP A 130 5.08 11.80 5.89
N LYS A 131 4.10 12.62 5.52
CA LYS A 131 2.67 12.28 5.65
C LYS A 131 2.29 11.06 4.81
N LEU A 132 2.82 10.97 3.60
CA LEU A 132 2.56 9.86 2.68
C LEU A 132 3.38 8.61 3.05
N GLN A 133 4.66 8.79 3.42
CA GLN A 133 5.49 7.69 3.92
C GLN A 133 4.88 6.99 5.14
N PHE A 134 4.25 7.76 6.03
CA PHE A 134 3.57 7.18 7.20
C PHE A 134 2.54 6.12 6.80
N GLU A 135 1.73 6.38 5.76
CA GLU A 135 0.75 5.41 5.25
C GLU A 135 1.44 4.13 4.80
N MET A 136 2.49 4.26 3.98
CA MET A 136 3.18 3.10 3.39
C MET A 136 3.95 2.29 4.42
N ILE A 137 4.55 2.94 5.42
CA ILE A 137 5.22 2.26 6.54
C ILE A 137 4.18 1.48 7.36
N VAL A 138 3.08 2.13 7.75
CA VAL A 138 2.02 1.48 8.55
C VAL A 138 1.42 0.31 7.79
N PHE A 139 1.07 0.51 6.51
CA PHE A 139 0.56 -0.53 5.63
C PHE A 139 1.51 -1.74 5.58
N SER A 140 2.80 -1.49 5.31
CA SER A 140 3.79 -2.56 5.12
C SER A 140 4.05 -3.34 6.41
N LEU A 141 4.11 -2.66 7.55
CA LEU A 141 4.29 -3.30 8.85
C LEU A 141 3.05 -4.11 9.26
N LEU A 142 1.85 -3.56 9.11
CA LEU A 142 0.60 -4.27 9.39
C LEU A 142 0.47 -5.50 8.49
N PHE A 143 0.73 -5.35 7.19
CA PHE A 143 0.72 -6.46 6.26
C PHE A 143 1.71 -7.54 6.67
N GLY A 144 2.99 -7.19 6.88
CA GLY A 144 4.03 -8.15 7.26
C GLY A 144 3.71 -8.89 8.55
N LEU A 145 3.16 -8.20 9.55
CA LEU A 145 2.83 -8.77 10.86
C LEU A 145 1.72 -9.81 10.73
N VAL A 146 0.63 -9.46 10.05
CA VAL A 146 -0.52 -10.35 9.91
C VAL A 146 -0.22 -11.49 8.93
N SER A 147 0.41 -11.19 7.79
CA SER A 147 0.73 -12.20 6.77
C SER A 147 1.82 -13.16 7.20
N GLY A 148 2.86 -12.68 7.90
CA GLY A 148 3.94 -13.51 8.40
C GLY A 148 3.45 -14.59 9.38
N TRP A 149 2.36 -14.31 10.09
CA TRP A 149 1.71 -15.26 10.98
C TRP A 149 0.65 -16.09 10.25
N LEU A 150 -0.44 -15.47 9.79
CA LEU A 150 -1.65 -16.19 9.37
C LEU A 150 -1.51 -16.98 8.07
N LEU A 151 -0.62 -16.59 7.15
CA LEU A 151 -0.45 -17.31 5.88
C LEU A 151 0.33 -18.62 6.03
N PHE A 152 0.93 -18.85 7.19
CA PHE A 152 1.90 -19.92 7.44
C PHE A 152 1.72 -20.55 8.83
N ALA A 153 0.57 -20.30 9.46
CA ALA A 153 0.16 -20.89 10.73
C ALA A 153 -0.60 -22.21 10.51
#